data_AF-A0A932TDM2-F1
#
_entry.id   AF-A0A932TDM2-F1
#
_cell.length_a   1.000
_cell.length_b   1.000
_cell.length_c   1.000
_cell.angle_alpha   90.00
_cell.angle_beta   90.00
_cell.angle_gamma   90.00
#
_symmetry.space_group_name_H-M   'P 1'
#
loop_
_entity.id
_entity.type
_entity.pdbx_description
1 polymer ?
#
loop_
_entity_poly.entity_id
_entity_poly.type
_entity_poly.pdbx_seq_one_letter_code
_entity_poly.pdbx_strand_id
1 'polypeptide(L)'
;MPLPLYLPFGIFPLAQGRHSGIIPPTFTTHAQYGLALENMGYYKVLSDNWDVVVKGTIYSYGSWAANLIPTYYKRYHYRGNLNLNYQRLRTSFPSDPDFALTKTFNLLWAHTSDSKARPGQTFSANVNVGSVKFNSLIPNDPTRNFQNQMTSSITYALIFNVNTLYPFRKKEPIGAYKWYENIGIGLNTSVTNRTSFYGDTTLNIGDQISNNLLWGARHSVPITVSLPTLGPIQIAPGVSYSEQWYQQKLIRGYDAVLNKQDTVSLSKGFYTARSMSFSLQLSTRIFGMYGFGKKSPVKIIRHEVRPNISVRYTPNMNGKSYYNVRSDSAGHISRYSYYDGNLNAAFGDGRFGGLDFNIDNNLQAKVRNRKDTGVNAVKK
;
A
#
# COMPACT_ATOMS: atom_id res chain seq x y z
N MET A 1 -27.77 47.66 -50.77
CA MET A 1 -26.54 46.84 -50.91
C MET A 1 -26.33 46.08 -49.60
N PRO A 2 -26.58 44.76 -49.51
CA PRO A 2 -26.31 43.99 -48.30
C PRO A 2 -24.81 43.65 -48.19
N LEU A 3 -24.23 43.84 -47.00
CA LEU A 3 -22.83 43.52 -46.69
C LEU A 3 -22.65 41.99 -46.68
N PRO A 4 -21.70 41.41 -47.44
CA PRO A 4 -21.40 39.99 -47.34
C PRO A 4 -20.69 39.69 -46.01
N LEU A 5 -21.36 38.94 -45.13
CA LEU A 5 -20.80 38.40 -43.90
C LEU A 5 -19.91 37.19 -44.24
N TYR A 6 -18.61 37.40 -44.35
CA TYR A 6 -17.63 36.32 -44.47
C TYR A 6 -17.46 35.63 -43.11
N LEU A 7 -18.18 34.54 -42.88
CA LEU A 7 -17.89 33.60 -41.78
C LEU A 7 -16.58 32.86 -42.11
N PRO A 8 -15.53 32.96 -41.27
CA PRO A 8 -14.33 32.17 -41.48
C PRO A 8 -14.64 30.68 -41.24
N PHE A 9 -14.69 29.90 -42.32
CA PHE A 9 -14.78 28.45 -42.24
C PHE A 9 -13.40 27.89 -41.84
N GLY A 10 -13.29 27.45 -40.59
CA GLY A 10 -12.15 26.66 -40.12
C GLY A 10 -12.38 25.18 -40.44
N ILE A 11 -11.56 24.60 -41.32
CA ILE A 11 -11.47 23.15 -41.47
C ILE A 11 -10.69 22.63 -40.25
N PHE A 12 -11.38 22.02 -39.30
CA PHE A 12 -10.73 21.31 -38.21
C PHE A 12 -10.45 19.87 -38.65
N PRO A 13 -9.19 19.45 -38.84
CA PRO A 13 -8.89 18.07 -39.18
C PRO A 13 -9.33 17.16 -38.02
N LEU A 14 -10.21 16.21 -38.30
CA LEU A 14 -10.55 15.10 -37.39
C LEU A 14 -9.37 14.12 -37.36
N ALA A 15 -8.28 14.51 -36.71
CA ALA A 15 -7.17 13.59 -36.43
C ALA A 15 -7.66 12.55 -35.41
N GLN A 16 -7.67 11.27 -35.79
CA GLN A 16 -7.92 10.19 -34.84
C GLN A 16 -6.67 9.98 -33.98
N GLY A 17 -6.78 10.22 -32.67
CA GLY A 17 -5.71 10.01 -31.70
C GLY A 17 -5.15 11.30 -31.07
N ARG A 18 -4.11 11.14 -30.25
CA ARG A 18 -3.45 12.25 -29.54
C ARG A 18 -2.63 13.07 -30.53
N HIS A 19 -2.87 14.37 -30.61
CA HIS A 19 -2.15 15.29 -31.49
C HIS A 19 -1.71 16.53 -30.72
N SER A 20 -0.62 17.14 -31.17
CA SER A 20 -0.08 18.36 -30.54
C SER A 20 -0.92 19.58 -30.93
N GLY A 21 -1.03 20.57 -30.05
CA GLY A 21 -1.88 21.74 -30.31
C GLY A 21 -1.64 22.90 -29.36
N ILE A 22 -2.06 24.09 -29.79
CA ILE A 22 -2.03 25.30 -28.97
C ILE A 22 -3.19 25.26 -27.99
N ILE A 23 -2.93 25.67 -26.75
CA ILE A 23 -3.95 25.84 -25.72
C ILE A 23 -4.30 27.33 -25.68
N PRO A 24 -5.57 27.70 -25.95
CA PRO A 24 -5.97 29.10 -25.96
C PRO A 24 -5.89 29.68 -24.55
N PRO A 25 -5.49 30.96 -24.43
CA PRO A 25 -5.42 31.62 -23.14
C PRO A 25 -6.80 32.03 -22.63
N THR A 26 -6.87 32.34 -21.35
CA THR A 26 -8.04 32.94 -20.69
C THR A 26 -7.67 34.29 -20.10
N PHE A 27 -8.50 35.30 -20.35
CA PHE A 27 -8.35 36.62 -19.73
C PHE A 27 -9.02 36.64 -18.37
N THR A 28 -8.31 37.12 -17.36
CA THR A 28 -8.87 37.35 -16.02
C THR A 28 -8.27 38.60 -15.37
N THR A 29 -8.89 39.06 -14.30
CA THR A 29 -8.47 40.25 -13.55
C THR A 29 -8.08 39.84 -12.13
N HIS A 30 -6.91 40.30 -11.68
CA HIS A 30 -6.42 40.10 -10.31
C HIS A 30 -6.21 41.43 -9.61
N ALA A 31 -6.68 41.55 -8.38
CA ALA A 31 -6.53 42.78 -7.60
C ALA A 31 -5.05 43.15 -7.35
N GLN A 32 -4.18 42.15 -7.18
CA GLN A 32 -2.77 42.36 -6.82
C GLN A 32 -1.83 42.41 -8.03
N TYR A 33 -2.20 41.80 -9.15
CA TYR A 33 -1.32 41.58 -10.31
C TYR A 33 -1.85 42.18 -11.62
N GLY A 34 -3.05 42.76 -11.58
CA GLY A 34 -3.70 43.39 -12.73
C GLY A 34 -4.35 42.39 -13.68
N LEU A 35 -4.42 42.75 -14.96
CA LEU A 35 -4.95 41.89 -16.01
C LEU A 35 -4.01 40.72 -16.25
N ALA A 36 -4.53 39.50 -16.33
CA ALA A 36 -3.76 38.31 -16.61
C ALA A 36 -4.24 37.63 -17.89
N LEU A 37 -3.27 37.17 -18.67
CA LEU A 37 -3.47 36.22 -19.75
C LEU A 37 -2.98 34.86 -19.26
N GLU A 38 -3.92 34.05 -18.78
CA GLU A 38 -3.63 32.78 -18.11
C GLU A 38 -3.72 31.59 -19.06
N ASN A 39 -3.06 30.50 -18.69
CA ASN A 39 -3.20 29.19 -19.34
C ASN A 39 -2.83 29.15 -20.83
N MET A 40 -2.16 30.17 -21.36
CA MET A 40 -1.60 30.13 -22.71
C MET A 40 -0.59 28.99 -22.76
N GLY A 41 -0.65 28.14 -23.76
CA GLY A 41 0.23 26.98 -23.72
C GLY A 41 0.28 26.18 -24.99
N TYR A 42 1.06 25.12 -24.91
CA TYR A 42 1.21 24.16 -25.99
C TYR A 42 1.21 22.75 -25.42
N TYR A 43 0.37 21.91 -26.01
CA TYR A 43 0.35 20.48 -25.79
C TYR A 43 1.22 19.81 -26.84
N LYS A 44 2.27 19.11 -26.39
CA LYS A 44 3.18 18.35 -27.26
C LYS A 44 3.05 16.86 -26.95
N VAL A 45 2.69 16.09 -27.97
CA VAL A 45 2.86 14.63 -27.96
C VAL A 45 4.31 14.35 -28.36
N LEU A 46 5.09 13.73 -27.48
CA LEU A 46 6.48 13.37 -27.74
C LEU A 46 6.58 11.94 -28.28
N SER A 47 5.74 11.03 -27.77
CA SER A 47 5.61 9.65 -28.21
C SER A 47 4.24 9.08 -27.81
N ASP A 48 3.94 7.84 -28.22
CA ASP A 48 2.70 7.15 -27.82
C ASP A 48 2.51 7.06 -26.30
N ASN A 49 3.61 7.04 -25.55
CA ASN A 49 3.61 6.87 -24.10
C ASN A 49 3.90 8.15 -23.32
N TRP A 50 4.30 9.24 -23.97
CA TRP A 50 4.72 10.49 -23.32
C TRP A 50 4.13 11.72 -24.00
N ASP A 51 3.52 12.60 -23.20
CA ASP A 51 3.16 13.94 -23.62
C ASP A 51 3.61 14.99 -22.60
N VAL A 52 3.56 16.25 -23.01
CA VAL A 52 3.89 17.38 -22.17
C VAL A 52 2.94 18.52 -22.47
N VAL A 53 2.35 19.09 -21.42
CA VAL A 53 1.68 20.38 -21.49
C VAL A 53 2.61 21.44 -20.90
N VAL A 54 2.90 22.48 -21.68
CA VAL A 54 3.57 23.69 -21.19
C VAL A 54 2.54 24.81 -21.17
N LYS A 55 2.37 25.46 -20.02
CA LYS A 55 1.49 26.62 -19.86
C LYS A 55 2.27 27.79 -19.29
N GLY A 56 1.85 28.99 -19.67
CA GLY A 56 2.32 30.25 -19.15
C GLY A 56 1.15 31.12 -18.72
N THR A 57 1.41 31.96 -17.74
CA THR A 57 0.53 33.06 -17.35
C THR A 57 1.38 34.32 -17.30
N ILE A 58 0.90 35.39 -17.93
CA ILE A 58 1.55 36.70 -17.88
C ILE A 58 0.56 37.69 -17.28
N TYR A 59 1.04 38.52 -16.37
CA TYR A 59 0.24 39.55 -15.70
C TYR A 59 0.70 40.95 -16.13
N SER A 60 -0.23 41.89 -16.23
CA SER A 60 0.03 43.26 -16.70
C SER A 60 1.01 44.02 -15.80
N TYR A 61 1.10 43.69 -14.51
CA TYR A 61 2.05 44.30 -13.58
C TYR A 61 3.46 43.67 -13.62
N GLY A 62 3.72 42.80 -14.61
CA GLY A 62 5.05 42.22 -14.86
C GLY A 62 5.34 40.93 -14.09
N SER A 63 4.35 40.39 -13.38
CA SER A 63 4.40 39.02 -12.85
C SER A 63 4.26 38.01 -13.98
N TRP A 64 4.78 36.80 -13.78
CA TRP A 64 4.54 35.67 -14.68
C TRP A 64 4.62 34.34 -13.95
N ALA A 65 3.97 33.32 -14.52
CA ALA A 65 4.07 31.94 -14.07
C ALA A 65 4.25 31.02 -15.27
N ALA A 66 4.93 29.90 -15.06
CA ALA A 66 5.11 28.82 -16.00
C ALA A 66 4.75 27.50 -15.32
N ASN A 67 4.06 26.63 -16.04
CA ASN A 67 3.64 25.32 -15.57
C ASN A 67 4.00 24.26 -16.61
N LEU A 68 4.77 23.26 -16.17
CA LEU A 68 5.25 22.15 -16.98
C LEU A 68 4.64 20.85 -16.46
N ILE A 69 3.81 20.20 -17.28
CA ILE A 69 3.02 19.03 -16.91
C ILE A 69 3.31 17.87 -17.88
N PRO A 70 4.43 17.14 -17.71
CA PRO A 70 4.65 15.91 -18.46
C PRO A 70 3.81 14.77 -17.88
N THR A 71 3.19 13.99 -18.77
CA THR A 71 2.52 12.74 -18.39
C THR A 71 3.12 11.58 -19.17
N TYR A 72 3.31 10.46 -18.49
CA TYR A 72 3.83 9.26 -19.09
C TYR A 72 3.07 8.02 -18.66
N TYR A 73 2.77 7.17 -19.63
CA TYR A 73 1.99 5.97 -19.43
C TYR A 73 2.45 4.89 -20.41
N LYS A 74 3.01 3.82 -19.85
CA LYS A 74 3.30 2.59 -20.60
C LYS A 74 2.55 1.44 -19.95
N ARG A 75 1.57 0.90 -20.69
CA ARG A 75 0.72 -0.20 -20.24
C ARG A 75 1.57 -1.36 -19.74
N TYR A 76 1.21 -1.93 -18.60
CA TYR A 76 1.91 -3.03 -17.92
C TYR A 76 3.36 -2.74 -17.51
N HIS A 77 3.77 -1.47 -17.48
CA HIS A 77 5.12 -1.08 -17.07
C HIS A 77 5.06 -0.03 -15.97
N TYR A 78 4.56 1.16 -16.29
CA TYR A 78 4.54 2.28 -15.36
C TYR A 78 3.55 3.36 -15.80
N ARG A 79 3.16 4.19 -14.84
CA ARG A 79 2.43 5.43 -15.08
C ARG A 79 2.89 6.50 -14.12
N GLY A 80 2.87 7.74 -14.56
CA GLY A 80 3.16 8.87 -13.71
C GLY A 80 2.88 10.20 -14.38
N ASN A 81 2.81 11.22 -13.53
CA ASN A 81 2.63 12.60 -13.93
C ASN A 81 3.54 13.46 -13.06
N LEU A 82 4.11 14.48 -13.67
CA LEU A 82 4.83 15.53 -12.97
C LEU A 82 4.13 16.86 -13.28
N ASN A 83 4.12 17.77 -12.31
CA ASN A 83 3.57 19.11 -12.43
C ASN A 83 4.54 20.05 -11.72
N LEU A 84 5.30 20.80 -12.52
CA LEU A 84 6.26 21.79 -12.06
C LEU A 84 5.70 23.19 -12.34
N ASN A 85 5.34 23.89 -11.29
CA ASN A 85 4.92 25.28 -11.31
C ASN A 85 6.09 26.15 -10.88
N TYR A 86 6.36 27.20 -11.64
CA TYR A 86 7.27 28.27 -11.27
C TYR A 86 6.54 29.59 -11.42
N GLN A 87 6.64 30.47 -10.43
CA GLN A 87 6.02 31.79 -10.49
C GLN A 87 6.98 32.85 -9.97
N ARG A 88 7.05 33.96 -10.70
CA ARG A 88 7.72 35.19 -10.31
C ARG A 88 6.65 36.27 -10.21
N LEU A 89 6.29 36.57 -8.97
CA LEU A 89 5.24 37.51 -8.65
C LEU A 89 5.85 38.81 -8.14
N ARG A 90 5.33 39.92 -8.65
CA ARG A 90 5.69 41.28 -8.28
C ARG A 90 4.47 41.96 -7.68
N THR A 91 4.64 42.58 -6.52
CA THR A 91 3.65 43.47 -5.91
C THR A 91 4.18 44.89 -5.93
N SER A 92 3.31 45.85 -6.23
CA SER A 92 3.59 47.29 -6.27
C SER A 92 4.63 47.72 -7.34
N PHE A 93 4.87 49.02 -7.46
CA PHE A 93 5.84 49.60 -8.39
C PHE A 93 7.22 49.72 -7.73
N PRO A 94 8.34 49.70 -8.50
CA PRO A 94 9.69 49.62 -7.93
C PRO A 94 10.08 50.91 -7.19
N SER A 95 9.32 51.99 -7.41
CA SER A 95 9.39 53.27 -6.73
C SER A 95 8.67 53.29 -5.37
N ASP A 96 7.85 52.28 -5.08
CA ASP A 96 7.03 52.24 -3.87
C ASP A 96 7.79 51.54 -2.73
N PRO A 97 7.67 52.01 -1.47
CA PRO A 97 8.30 51.36 -0.32
C PRO A 97 7.89 49.88 -0.13
N ASP A 98 6.68 49.53 -0.58
CA ASP A 98 6.09 48.19 -0.43
C ASP A 98 6.35 47.27 -1.63
N PHE A 99 7.34 47.60 -2.49
CA PHE A 99 7.75 46.76 -3.60
C PHE A 99 8.28 45.41 -3.12
N ALA A 100 7.68 44.31 -3.58
CA ALA A 100 8.21 42.98 -3.33
C ALA A 100 8.25 42.15 -4.61
N LEU A 101 9.37 41.44 -4.79
CA LEU A 101 9.56 40.47 -5.86
C LEU A 101 9.77 39.10 -5.24
N THR A 102 8.82 38.20 -5.47
CA THR A 102 8.84 36.86 -4.91
C THR A 102 8.93 35.82 -6.01
N LYS A 103 9.91 34.92 -5.90
CA LYS A 103 10.07 33.76 -6.78
C LYS A 103 9.72 32.52 -5.99
N THR A 104 8.81 31.70 -6.50
CA THR A 104 8.45 30.43 -5.85
C THR A 104 8.25 29.35 -6.89
N PHE A 105 8.43 28.10 -6.46
CA PHE A 105 8.16 26.93 -7.29
C PHE A 105 7.40 25.87 -6.49
N ASN A 106 6.73 24.96 -7.20
CA ASN A 106 6.14 23.76 -6.64
C ASN A 106 6.23 22.63 -7.66
N LEU A 107 6.72 21.48 -7.20
CA LEU A 107 6.90 20.24 -7.93
C LEU A 107 6.01 19.19 -7.29
N LEU A 108 5.06 18.68 -8.06
CA LEU A 108 4.29 17.49 -7.74
C LEU A 108 4.73 16.38 -8.68
N TRP A 109 5.11 15.24 -8.14
CA TRP A 109 5.44 14.07 -8.95
C TRP A 109 4.79 12.83 -8.35
N ALA A 110 3.93 12.18 -9.13
CA ALA A 110 3.36 10.89 -8.80
C ALA A 110 3.84 9.85 -9.81
N HIS A 111 4.27 8.70 -9.29
CA HIS A 111 4.71 7.56 -10.08
C HIS A 111 4.26 6.26 -9.45
N THR A 112 3.80 5.32 -10.28
CA THR A 112 3.56 3.94 -9.87
C THR A 112 4.03 2.98 -10.97
N SER A 113 4.87 2.02 -10.60
CA SER A 113 5.21 0.88 -11.45
C SER A 113 4.14 -0.21 -11.37
N ASP A 114 3.87 -0.89 -12.49
CA ASP A 114 2.93 -2.00 -12.55
C ASP A 114 3.59 -3.28 -12.02
N SER A 115 2.96 -3.98 -11.08
CA SER A 115 3.48 -5.22 -10.51
C SER A 115 3.60 -6.36 -11.54
N LYS A 116 2.92 -6.27 -12.68
CA LYS A 116 3.06 -7.22 -13.80
C LYS A 116 4.37 -7.04 -14.58
N ALA A 117 4.94 -5.83 -14.56
CA ALA A 117 6.20 -5.53 -15.25
C ALA A 117 7.38 -6.28 -14.63
N ARG A 118 7.38 -6.36 -13.29
CA ARG A 118 8.39 -7.03 -12.48
C ARG A 118 7.67 -7.71 -11.31
N PRO A 119 7.24 -8.97 -11.47
CA PRO A 119 6.57 -9.72 -10.41
C PRO A 119 7.40 -9.69 -9.11
N GLY A 120 6.74 -9.36 -8.00
CA GLY A 120 7.41 -9.23 -6.71
C GLY A 120 8.19 -7.93 -6.52
N GLN A 121 8.17 -6.97 -7.44
CA GLN A 121 8.78 -5.65 -7.23
C GLN A 121 7.76 -4.55 -7.47
N THR A 122 7.75 -3.54 -6.60
CA THR A 122 6.92 -2.35 -6.76
C THR A 122 7.72 -1.11 -6.39
N PHE A 123 7.44 -0.04 -7.13
CA PHE A 123 8.01 1.28 -6.88
C PHE A 123 6.89 2.31 -7.01
N SER A 124 6.76 3.16 -5.99
CA SER A 124 5.80 4.25 -5.97
C SER A 124 6.43 5.49 -5.36
N ALA A 125 6.18 6.64 -5.98
CA ALA A 125 6.60 7.94 -5.48
C ALA A 125 5.41 8.89 -5.48
N ASN A 126 5.24 9.63 -4.40
CA ASN A 126 4.30 10.73 -4.27
C ASN A 126 5.08 11.89 -3.65
N VAL A 127 5.61 12.74 -4.49
CA VAL A 127 6.49 13.86 -4.12
C VAL A 127 5.72 15.15 -4.26
N ASN A 128 5.71 15.96 -3.21
CA ASN A 128 5.23 17.33 -3.19
C ASN A 128 6.30 18.19 -2.52
N VAL A 129 6.96 19.01 -3.33
CA VAL A 129 8.06 19.87 -2.91
C VAL A 129 7.85 21.26 -3.45
N GLY A 130 8.07 22.30 -2.66
CA GLY A 130 7.97 23.66 -3.15
C GLY A 130 8.50 24.68 -2.16
N SER A 131 8.48 25.94 -2.59
CA SER A 131 8.78 27.07 -1.71
C SER A 131 7.67 27.22 -0.66
N VAL A 132 8.04 27.55 0.58
CA VAL A 132 7.09 27.68 1.70
C VAL A 132 5.97 28.68 1.41
N LYS A 133 6.31 29.80 0.74
CA LYS A 133 5.34 30.84 0.34
C LYS A 133 4.58 30.52 -0.95
N PHE A 134 4.83 29.39 -1.61
CA PHE A 134 4.20 29.09 -2.90
C PHE A 134 2.68 29.05 -2.77
N ASN A 135 2.17 28.28 -1.80
CA ASN A 135 0.75 28.09 -1.60
C ASN A 135 0.03 29.38 -1.21
N SER A 136 0.64 30.23 -0.36
CA SER A 136 0.03 31.50 0.08
C SER A 136 -0.08 32.58 -0.99
N LEU A 137 0.60 32.40 -2.13
CA LEU A 137 0.67 33.38 -3.22
C LEU A 137 -0.21 32.98 -4.41
N ILE A 138 -1.03 31.94 -4.27
CA ILE A 138 -1.92 31.49 -5.34
C ILE A 138 -3.12 32.43 -5.37
N PRO A 139 -3.32 33.17 -6.46
CA PRO A 139 -4.45 34.08 -6.57
C PRO A 139 -5.76 33.29 -6.55
N ASN A 140 -6.77 33.81 -5.84
CA ASN A 140 -8.15 33.32 -5.85
C ASN A 140 -8.35 31.86 -5.36
N ASP A 141 -7.40 31.28 -4.62
CA ASP A 141 -7.58 29.97 -3.95
C ASP A 141 -7.30 30.07 -2.44
N PRO A 142 -8.29 30.53 -1.64
CA PRO A 142 -8.12 30.70 -0.20
C PRO A 142 -7.82 29.38 0.52
N THR A 143 -8.33 28.25 0.01
CA THR A 143 -8.16 26.94 0.66
C THR A 143 -6.72 26.46 0.58
N ARG A 144 -6.08 26.66 -0.57
CA ARG A 144 -4.69 26.30 -0.79
C ARG A 144 -3.74 27.23 -0.05
N ASN A 145 -4.10 28.51 0.13
CA ASN A 145 -3.28 29.48 0.87
C ASN A 145 -3.01 29.09 2.34
N PHE A 146 -3.86 28.25 2.96
CA PHE A 146 -3.67 27.76 4.34
C PHE A 146 -3.01 26.38 4.42
N GLN A 147 -2.69 25.74 3.29
CA GLN A 147 -2.08 24.41 3.27
C GLN A 147 -0.55 24.50 3.42
N ASN A 148 -0.06 24.29 4.64
CA ASN A 148 1.37 24.46 4.99
C ASN A 148 2.20 23.16 5.01
N GLN A 149 1.60 22.00 4.71
CA GLN A 149 2.30 20.70 4.76
C GLN A 149 2.55 20.14 3.36
N MET A 150 3.82 20.13 2.95
CA MET A 150 4.31 19.48 1.74
C MET A 150 5.05 18.20 2.12
N THR A 151 4.31 17.09 2.25
CA THR A 151 4.89 15.77 2.55
C THR A 151 5.14 15.01 1.27
N SER A 152 6.35 14.48 1.14
CA SER A 152 6.75 13.58 0.07
C SER A 152 7.03 12.19 0.62
N SER A 153 6.72 11.17 -0.16
CA SER A 153 7.05 9.77 0.15
C SER A 153 7.51 9.01 -1.08
N ILE A 154 8.55 8.21 -0.92
CA ILE A 154 9.05 7.28 -1.93
C ILE A 154 9.11 5.91 -1.28
N THR A 155 8.52 4.92 -1.93
CA THR A 155 8.46 3.54 -1.44
C THR A 155 8.91 2.58 -2.52
N TYR A 156 9.77 1.66 -2.14
CA TYR A 156 10.20 0.51 -2.94
C TYR A 156 9.95 -0.76 -2.13
N ALA A 157 9.29 -1.76 -2.73
CA ALA A 157 9.05 -3.03 -2.07
C ALA A 157 9.42 -4.21 -2.98
N LEU A 158 10.05 -5.21 -2.38
CA LEU A 158 10.42 -6.48 -2.99
C LEU A 158 9.74 -7.62 -2.21
N ILE A 159 9.09 -8.54 -2.91
CA ILE A 159 8.43 -9.72 -2.37
C ILE A 159 9.00 -10.93 -3.09
N PHE A 160 9.50 -11.87 -2.29
CA PHE A 160 10.09 -13.11 -2.74
C PHE A 160 9.37 -14.28 -2.05
N ASN A 161 8.80 -15.18 -2.85
CA ASN A 161 8.09 -16.36 -2.35
C ASN A 161 8.73 -17.61 -2.95
N VAL A 162 9.03 -18.59 -2.09
CA VAL A 162 9.48 -19.91 -2.47
C VAL A 162 8.32 -20.88 -2.26
N ASN A 163 7.97 -21.60 -3.32
CA ASN A 163 6.99 -22.68 -3.23
C ASN A 163 7.40 -23.70 -2.17
N THR A 164 6.44 -24.33 -1.49
CA THR A 164 6.71 -25.29 -0.42
C THR A 164 7.64 -26.41 -0.90
N LEU A 165 8.79 -26.52 -0.26
CA LEU A 165 9.78 -27.57 -0.49
C LEU A 165 9.56 -28.71 0.50
N TYR A 166 9.75 -29.95 0.04
CA TYR A 166 9.67 -31.16 0.87
C TYR A 166 11.07 -31.77 0.99
N PRO A 167 11.94 -31.24 1.88
CA PRO A 167 13.37 -31.54 1.87
C PRO A 167 13.70 -33.02 2.10
N PHE A 168 12.81 -33.76 2.78
CA PHE A 168 13.03 -35.17 3.08
C PHE A 168 12.38 -36.12 2.07
N ARG A 169 11.61 -35.61 1.10
CA ARG A 169 10.95 -36.44 0.11
C ARG A 169 11.95 -36.91 -0.94
N LYS A 170 12.03 -38.23 -1.13
CA LYS A 170 12.82 -38.82 -2.22
C LYS A 170 12.25 -38.39 -3.58
N LYS A 171 13.15 -38.15 -4.56
CA LYS A 171 12.77 -37.80 -5.94
C LYS A 171 11.99 -38.93 -6.63
N GLU A 172 12.40 -40.17 -6.38
CA GLU A 172 11.77 -41.39 -6.88
C GLU A 172 11.30 -42.22 -5.69
N PRO A 173 10.06 -42.00 -5.22
CA PRO A 173 9.50 -42.78 -4.12
C PRO A 173 9.11 -44.17 -4.61
N ILE A 174 9.50 -45.20 -3.85
CA ILE A 174 9.00 -46.56 -4.00
C ILE A 174 8.11 -46.83 -2.78
N GLY A 175 6.79 -46.99 -3.01
CA GLY A 175 5.80 -47.21 -1.95
C GLY A 175 5.17 -45.94 -1.38
N ALA A 176 4.49 -46.07 -0.24
CA ALA A 176 3.83 -44.96 0.43
C ALA A 176 4.83 -44.04 1.14
N TYR A 177 4.60 -42.73 1.07
CA TYR A 177 5.44 -41.74 1.75
C TYR A 177 5.42 -41.94 3.26
N LYS A 178 6.61 -41.82 3.86
CA LYS A 178 6.74 -41.75 5.32
C LYS A 178 6.32 -40.36 5.79
N TRP A 179 5.87 -40.27 7.04
CA TRP A 179 5.32 -39.02 7.60
C TRP A 179 6.29 -37.83 7.51
N TYR A 180 7.60 -38.07 7.67
CA TYR A 180 8.62 -37.02 7.60
C TYR A 180 8.87 -36.52 6.16
N GLU A 181 8.53 -37.31 5.14
CA GLU A 181 8.62 -36.92 3.72
C GLU A 181 7.51 -35.95 3.31
N ASN A 182 6.56 -35.68 4.21
CA ASN A 182 5.48 -34.70 4.06
C ASN A 182 5.71 -33.42 4.88
N ILE A 183 6.90 -33.24 5.45
CA ILE A 183 7.30 -31.97 6.05
C ILE A 183 7.51 -30.97 4.92
N GLY A 184 6.60 -30.00 4.81
CA GLY A 184 6.67 -28.91 3.84
C GLY A 184 7.22 -27.65 4.49
N ILE A 185 8.19 -27.01 3.84
CA ILE A 185 8.78 -25.74 4.26
C ILE A 185 8.55 -24.70 3.15
N GLY A 186 7.77 -23.67 3.44
CA GLY A 186 7.63 -22.49 2.58
C GLY A 186 8.52 -21.34 3.05
N LEU A 187 8.82 -20.38 2.17
CA LEU A 187 9.47 -19.12 2.55
C LEU A 187 8.78 -17.97 1.84
N ASN A 188 8.24 -17.03 2.60
CA ASN A 188 7.70 -15.78 2.09
C ASN A 188 8.51 -14.64 2.71
N THR A 189 9.15 -13.83 1.88
CA THR A 189 9.97 -12.69 2.29
C THR A 189 9.43 -11.43 1.64
N SER A 190 9.28 -10.37 2.43
CA SER A 190 8.96 -9.03 1.94
C SER A 190 9.97 -8.03 2.49
N VAL A 191 10.54 -7.20 1.63
CA VAL A 191 11.48 -6.14 1.96
C VAL A 191 10.87 -4.84 1.51
N THR A 192 10.81 -3.84 2.39
CA THR A 192 10.25 -2.53 2.08
C THR A 192 11.23 -1.46 2.50
N ASN A 193 11.45 -0.51 1.58
CA ASN A 193 12.19 0.71 1.81
C ASN A 193 11.23 1.88 1.62
N ARG A 194 11.22 2.81 2.57
CA ARG A 194 10.40 4.01 2.50
C ARG A 194 11.17 5.18 3.06
N THR A 195 11.19 6.28 2.33
CA THR A 195 11.65 7.57 2.83
C THR A 195 10.50 8.57 2.78
N SER A 196 10.49 9.49 3.73
CA SER A 196 9.56 10.63 3.74
C SER A 196 10.35 11.90 3.98
N PHE A 197 10.05 12.96 3.24
CA PHE A 197 10.77 14.23 3.33
C PHE A 197 9.81 15.40 3.11
N TYR A 198 10.21 16.56 3.61
CA TYR A 198 9.46 17.79 3.46
C TYR A 198 10.16 18.68 2.44
N GLY A 199 9.38 19.22 1.52
CA GLY A 199 9.88 20.23 0.59
C GLY A 199 9.95 21.58 1.28
N ASP A 200 11.15 22.13 1.38
CA ASP A 200 11.39 23.54 1.72
C ASP A 200 12.31 24.16 0.66
N THR A 201 12.29 25.49 0.61
CA THR A 201 13.11 26.41 -0.17
C THR A 201 14.61 26.11 -0.12
N THR A 202 15.09 25.42 0.90
CA THR A 202 16.50 25.05 1.11
C THR A 202 16.98 23.85 0.29
N LEU A 203 16.09 23.11 -0.39
CA LEU A 203 16.44 22.01 -1.31
C LEU A 203 17.37 20.91 -0.75
N ASN A 204 17.49 20.76 0.57
CA ASN A 204 18.25 19.68 1.24
C ASN A 204 17.53 18.31 1.18
N ILE A 205 16.89 18.01 0.05
CA ILE A 205 16.05 16.84 -0.15
C ILE A 205 16.88 15.56 -0.09
N GLY A 206 18.12 15.57 -0.60
CA GLY A 206 19.02 14.41 -0.58
C GLY A 206 19.34 13.97 0.86
N ASP A 207 19.71 14.90 1.72
CA ASP A 207 20.01 14.64 3.12
C ASP A 207 18.76 14.19 3.89
N GLN A 208 17.59 14.78 3.61
CA GLN A 208 16.34 14.31 4.19
C GLN A 208 15.98 12.90 3.72
N ILE A 209 16.18 12.59 2.42
CA ILE A 209 15.92 11.26 1.87
C ILE A 209 16.78 10.22 2.57
N SER A 210 18.08 10.47 2.70
CA SER A 210 19.03 9.54 3.32
C SER A 210 18.82 9.42 4.84
N ASN A 211 18.56 10.54 5.53
CA ASN A 211 18.34 10.55 6.97
C ASN A 211 17.00 9.94 7.38
N ASN A 212 15.96 10.10 6.56
CA ASN A 212 14.62 9.57 6.83
C ASN A 212 14.35 8.23 6.12
N LEU A 213 15.34 7.68 5.43
CA LEU A 213 15.21 6.37 4.81
C LEU A 213 15.03 5.32 5.91
N LEU A 214 13.86 4.69 5.90
CA LEU A 214 13.55 3.50 6.67
C LEU A 214 13.56 2.27 5.76
N TRP A 215 14.12 1.18 6.26
CA TRP A 215 14.06 -0.12 5.62
C TRP A 215 13.65 -1.19 6.64
N GLY A 216 13.02 -2.24 6.13
CA GLY A 216 12.65 -3.39 6.94
C GLY A 216 12.37 -4.62 6.08
N ALA A 217 12.58 -5.79 6.66
CA ALA A 217 12.25 -7.06 6.03
C ALA A 217 11.37 -7.90 6.95
N ARG A 218 10.44 -8.66 6.38
CA ARG A 218 9.61 -9.64 7.07
C ARG A 218 9.73 -10.97 6.34
N HIS A 219 10.19 -11.96 7.08
CA HIS A 219 10.28 -13.35 6.66
C HIS A 219 9.19 -14.15 7.38
N SER A 220 8.53 -15.03 6.65
CA SER A 220 7.56 -15.99 7.17
C SER A 220 7.87 -17.35 6.58
N VAL A 221 8.19 -18.29 7.46
CA VAL A 221 8.54 -19.68 7.16
C VAL A 221 7.47 -20.57 7.77
N PRO A 222 6.36 -20.83 7.05
CA PRO A 222 5.41 -21.85 7.47
C PRO A 222 6.04 -23.23 7.29
N ILE A 223 6.09 -24.00 8.38
CA ILE A 223 6.49 -25.40 8.40
C ILE A 223 5.24 -26.21 8.73
N THR A 224 4.76 -26.98 7.76
CA THR A 224 3.55 -27.80 7.90
C THR A 224 3.90 -29.26 7.79
N VAL A 225 3.32 -30.09 8.65
CA VAL A 225 3.46 -31.55 8.58
C VAL A 225 2.07 -32.13 8.37
N SER A 226 1.87 -32.85 7.26
CA SER A 226 0.67 -33.66 7.07
C SER A 226 0.97 -35.12 7.42
N LEU A 227 0.51 -35.55 8.59
CA LEU A 227 0.61 -36.96 8.97
C LEU A 227 -0.41 -37.77 8.17
N PRO A 228 -0.08 -39.01 7.76
CA PRO A 228 -1.06 -39.95 7.24
C PRO A 228 -2.24 -40.10 8.20
N THR A 229 -3.45 -40.28 7.67
CA THR A 229 -4.65 -40.40 8.49
C THR A 229 -4.61 -41.67 9.33
N LEU A 230 -4.78 -41.55 10.64
CA LEU A 230 -4.91 -42.69 11.54
C LEU A 230 -6.41 -43.07 11.61
N GLY A 231 -6.86 -43.89 10.67
CA GLY A 231 -8.29 -44.18 10.51
C GLY A 231 -9.10 -42.92 10.15
N PRO A 232 -10.21 -42.61 10.86
CA PRO A 232 -11.05 -41.46 10.53
C PRO A 232 -10.47 -40.10 10.98
N ILE A 233 -9.41 -40.11 11.79
CA ILE A 233 -8.83 -38.89 12.38
C ILE A 233 -7.62 -38.43 11.56
N GLN A 234 -7.62 -37.15 11.18
CA GLN A 234 -6.48 -36.46 10.58
C GLN A 234 -5.81 -35.58 11.64
N ILE A 235 -4.49 -35.73 11.78
CA ILE A 235 -3.66 -34.97 12.71
C ILE A 235 -2.70 -34.12 11.90
N ALA A 236 -2.73 -32.80 12.10
CA ALA A 236 -1.87 -31.85 11.41
C ALA A 236 -1.16 -30.93 12.42
N PRO A 237 0.05 -31.30 12.87
CA PRO A 237 0.90 -30.38 13.60
C PRO A 237 1.49 -29.33 12.63
N GLY A 238 1.63 -28.11 13.13
CA GLY A 238 2.19 -26.99 12.38
C GLY A 238 3.08 -26.13 13.24
N VAL A 239 4.15 -25.60 12.63
CA VAL A 239 5.02 -24.59 13.22
C VAL A 239 5.08 -23.42 12.26
N SER A 240 4.72 -22.23 12.73
CA SER A 240 4.91 -21.01 11.96
C SER A 240 6.02 -20.19 12.59
N TYR A 241 7.10 -19.98 11.83
CA TYR A 241 8.20 -19.10 12.20
C TYR A 241 8.07 -17.79 11.42
N SER A 242 8.21 -16.66 12.11
CA SER A 242 8.33 -15.36 11.47
C SER A 242 9.50 -14.59 12.06
N GLU A 243 10.27 -13.96 11.18
CA GLU A 243 11.37 -13.08 11.55
C GLU A 243 11.13 -11.70 10.92
N GLN A 244 11.41 -10.66 11.69
CA GLN A 244 11.37 -9.29 11.22
C GLN A 244 12.74 -8.63 11.42
N TRP A 245 13.15 -7.87 10.42
CA TRP A 245 14.34 -7.04 10.44
C TRP A 245 13.94 -5.58 10.59
N TYR A 246 14.64 -4.90 11.49
CA TYR A 246 14.42 -3.51 11.86
C TYR A 246 15.73 -2.74 11.69
N GLN A 247 15.61 -1.52 11.20
CA GLN A 247 16.74 -0.61 11.02
C GLN A 247 17.11 0.12 12.32
N GLN A 248 16.16 0.37 13.22
CA GLN A 248 16.43 1.23 14.36
C GLN A 248 15.82 0.72 15.65
N LYS A 249 16.45 1.13 16.76
CA LYS A 249 15.88 1.04 18.10
C LYS A 249 15.54 2.42 18.62
N LEU A 250 14.32 2.56 19.11
CA LEU A 250 13.78 3.76 19.72
C LEU A 250 13.68 3.58 21.23
N ILE A 251 14.37 4.43 21.97
CA ILE A 251 14.24 4.54 23.43
C ILE A 251 13.54 5.85 23.74
N ARG A 252 12.39 5.75 24.40
CA ARG A 252 11.62 6.87 24.92
C ARG A 252 11.98 7.09 26.38
N GLY A 253 11.92 8.34 26.80
CA GLY A 253 11.99 8.73 28.19
C GLY A 253 10.96 9.79 28.49
N TYR A 254 10.79 10.04 29.78
CA TYR A 254 9.88 11.05 30.27
C TYR A 254 10.67 12.34 30.53
N ASP A 255 10.28 13.43 29.86
CA ASP A 255 10.79 14.76 30.15
C ASP A 255 9.87 15.44 31.17
N ALA A 256 10.41 15.66 32.37
CA ALA A 256 9.68 16.28 33.47
C ALA A 256 9.43 17.79 33.28
N VAL A 257 10.23 18.46 32.45
CA VAL A 257 10.11 19.91 32.17
C VAL A 257 8.99 20.16 31.17
N LEU A 258 8.90 19.32 30.13
CA LEU A 258 7.86 19.43 29.09
C LEU A 258 6.57 18.66 29.42
N ASN A 259 6.56 17.90 30.53
CA ASN A 259 5.50 16.98 30.94
C ASN A 259 5.02 16.09 29.77
N LYS A 260 5.99 15.60 28.99
CA LYS A 260 5.76 14.81 27.77
C LYS A 260 6.77 13.68 27.70
N GLN A 261 6.36 12.60 27.05
CA GLN A 261 7.30 11.58 26.63
C GLN A 261 7.98 12.03 25.34
N ASP A 262 9.30 11.92 25.33
CA ASP A 262 10.09 12.21 24.14
C ASP A 262 11.07 11.07 23.83
N THR A 263 11.56 11.08 22.60
CA THR A 263 12.60 10.17 22.15
C THR A 263 13.92 10.56 22.81
N VAL A 264 14.41 9.71 23.72
CA VAL A 264 15.69 9.92 24.40
C VAL A 264 16.85 9.41 23.54
N SER A 265 16.65 8.33 22.78
CA SER A 265 17.69 7.81 21.90
C SER A 265 17.10 7.10 20.69
N LEU A 266 17.68 7.38 19.51
CA LEU A 266 17.42 6.67 18.26
C LEU A 266 18.74 6.08 17.76
N SER A 267 18.87 4.75 17.81
CA SER A 267 20.06 4.05 17.33
C SER A 267 19.73 3.33 16.02
N LYS A 268 20.38 3.75 14.93
CA LYS A 268 20.30 3.08 13.61
C LYS A 268 21.32 1.94 13.54
N GLY A 269 20.90 0.80 13.04
CA GLY A 269 21.70 -0.42 12.93
C GLY A 269 20.93 -1.54 12.23
N PHE A 270 21.26 -2.78 12.57
CA PHE A 270 20.53 -3.96 12.12
C PHE A 270 20.05 -4.75 13.33
N TYR A 271 18.74 -4.89 13.47
CA TYR A 271 18.14 -5.64 14.55
C TYR A 271 17.12 -6.63 14.02
N THR A 272 16.98 -7.74 14.73
CA THR A 272 16.04 -8.80 14.35
C THR A 272 15.16 -9.17 15.55
N ALA A 273 13.91 -9.52 15.28
CA ALA A 273 13.03 -10.14 16.24
C ALA A 273 12.36 -11.36 15.60
N ARG A 274 12.00 -12.34 16.42
CA ARG A 274 11.47 -13.63 15.96
C ARG A 274 10.22 -13.98 16.74
N SER A 275 9.29 -14.63 16.08
CA SER A 275 8.08 -15.16 16.69
C SER A 275 7.80 -16.54 16.13
N MET A 276 7.50 -17.47 17.02
CA MET A 276 7.10 -18.83 16.66
C MET A 276 5.72 -19.12 17.21
N SER A 277 4.91 -19.84 16.45
CA SER A 277 3.67 -20.41 16.95
C SER A 277 3.60 -21.89 16.58
N PHE A 278 3.05 -22.68 17.48
CA PHE A 278 2.83 -24.10 17.34
C PHE A 278 1.32 -24.33 17.27
N SER A 279 0.90 -25.21 16.39
CA SER A 279 -0.50 -25.60 16.26
C SER A 279 -0.62 -27.10 16.13
N LEU A 280 -1.69 -27.65 16.68
CA LEU A 280 -2.11 -29.03 16.47
C LEU A 280 -3.57 -29.03 16.06
N GLN A 281 -3.85 -29.50 14.85
CA GLN A 281 -5.21 -29.62 14.33
C GLN A 281 -5.62 -31.08 14.26
N LEU A 282 -6.79 -31.38 14.81
CA LEU A 282 -7.44 -32.68 14.80
C LEU A 282 -8.78 -32.53 14.08
N SER A 283 -8.96 -33.27 12.98
CA SER A 283 -10.22 -33.27 12.25
C SER A 283 -10.67 -34.69 11.95
N THR A 284 -11.98 -34.92 11.94
CA THR A 284 -12.58 -36.19 11.52
C THR A 284 -13.81 -35.94 10.65
N ARG A 285 -14.26 -36.96 9.95
CA ARG A 285 -15.50 -36.93 9.18
C ARG A 285 -16.38 -38.07 9.64
N ILE A 286 -17.57 -37.74 10.13
CA ILE A 286 -18.56 -38.70 10.61
C ILE A 286 -19.72 -38.69 9.62
N PHE A 287 -20.09 -39.86 9.12
CA PHE A 287 -21.19 -40.01 8.17
C PHE A 287 -22.36 -40.72 8.81
N GLY A 288 -23.55 -40.12 8.75
CA GLY A 288 -24.83 -40.73 9.07
C GLY A 288 -25.68 -40.85 7.80
N MET A 289 -26.37 -41.98 7.63
CA MET A 289 -27.34 -42.17 6.55
C MET A 289 -28.66 -42.61 7.15
N TYR A 290 -29.72 -41.87 6.86
CA TYR A 290 -31.08 -42.19 7.28
C TYR A 290 -31.95 -42.43 6.05
N GLY A 291 -32.37 -43.68 5.86
CA GLY A 291 -33.27 -44.09 4.79
C GLY A 291 -34.73 -43.92 5.21
N PHE A 292 -35.55 -43.35 4.33
CA PHE A 292 -36.99 -43.24 4.56
C PHE A 292 -37.75 -44.36 3.84
N GLY A 293 -38.98 -44.64 4.31
CA GLY A 293 -39.82 -45.70 3.76
C GLY A 293 -40.15 -45.54 2.26
N LYS A 294 -40.56 -46.64 1.61
CA LYS A 294 -40.75 -46.73 0.14
C LYS A 294 -41.71 -45.68 -0.48
N LYS A 295 -42.61 -45.10 0.33
CA LYS A 295 -43.58 -44.07 -0.08
C LYS A 295 -43.13 -42.63 0.21
N SER A 296 -41.99 -42.42 0.86
CA SER A 296 -41.48 -41.08 1.20
C SER A 296 -40.98 -40.33 -0.04
N PRO A 297 -41.24 -39.01 -0.16
CA PRO A 297 -40.69 -38.18 -1.24
C PRO A 297 -39.16 -38.05 -1.15
N VAL A 298 -38.60 -38.11 0.06
CA VAL A 298 -37.15 -38.16 0.30
C VAL A 298 -36.76 -39.63 0.47
N LYS A 299 -35.74 -40.10 -0.26
CA LYS A 299 -35.33 -41.51 -0.27
C LYS A 299 -34.31 -41.78 0.85
N ILE A 300 -33.28 -40.94 0.92
CA ILE A 300 -32.20 -41.03 1.90
C ILE A 300 -31.77 -39.61 2.26
N ILE A 301 -31.55 -39.34 3.54
CA ILE A 301 -30.76 -38.20 3.98
C ILE A 301 -29.38 -38.72 4.40
N ARG A 302 -28.33 -38.12 3.86
CA ARG A 302 -26.96 -38.26 4.32
C ARG A 302 -26.62 -37.03 5.13
N HIS A 303 -26.16 -37.25 6.35
CA HIS A 303 -25.58 -36.23 7.20
C HIS A 303 -24.08 -36.47 7.32
N GLU A 304 -23.28 -35.50 6.92
CA GLU A 304 -21.84 -35.49 7.13
C GLU A 304 -21.54 -34.45 8.22
N VAL A 305 -20.95 -34.90 9.33
CA VAL A 305 -20.49 -34.05 10.42
C VAL A 305 -18.97 -33.98 10.37
N ARG A 306 -18.42 -32.77 10.30
CA ARG A 306 -16.99 -32.49 10.25
C ARG A 306 -16.56 -31.70 11.49
N PRO A 307 -16.31 -32.36 12.62
CA PRO A 307 -15.72 -31.70 13.78
C PRO A 307 -14.23 -31.42 13.53
N ASN A 308 -13.77 -30.28 14.02
CA ASN A 308 -12.40 -29.80 13.94
C ASN A 308 -12.02 -29.16 15.29
N ILE A 309 -10.98 -29.70 15.92
CA ILE A 309 -10.36 -29.13 17.13
C ILE A 309 -8.99 -28.62 16.72
N SER A 310 -8.67 -27.37 17.04
CA SER A 310 -7.31 -26.83 16.87
C SER A 310 -6.81 -26.22 18.17
N VAL A 311 -5.62 -26.64 18.60
CA VAL A 311 -4.90 -26.02 19.70
C VAL A 311 -3.77 -25.19 19.11
N ARG A 312 -3.63 -23.94 19.55
CA ARG A 312 -2.55 -23.05 19.14
C ARG A 312 -1.83 -22.52 20.37
N TYR A 313 -0.50 -22.54 20.31
CA TYR A 313 0.37 -22.00 21.34
C TYR A 313 1.42 -21.06 20.73
N THR A 314 1.48 -19.83 21.23
CA THR A 314 2.50 -18.83 20.84
C THR A 314 3.25 -18.41 22.11
N PRO A 315 4.49 -18.86 22.33
CA PRO A 315 5.29 -18.39 23.47
C PRO A 315 5.63 -16.91 23.34
N ASN A 316 5.83 -16.24 24.48
CA ASN A 316 6.35 -14.88 24.49
C ASN A 316 7.86 -14.90 24.21
N MET A 317 8.24 -14.64 22.96
CA MET A 317 9.65 -14.53 22.54
C MET A 317 10.18 -13.09 22.57
N ASN A 318 9.29 -12.09 22.66
CA ASN A 318 9.63 -10.68 22.42
C ASN A 318 9.46 -9.81 23.69
N GLY A 319 9.14 -10.38 24.84
CA GLY A 319 8.96 -9.62 26.08
C GLY A 319 10.20 -8.84 26.54
N LYS A 320 11.40 -9.29 26.17
CA LYS A 320 12.66 -8.55 26.40
C LYS A 320 12.86 -7.36 25.45
N SER A 321 12.09 -7.31 24.36
CA SER A 321 12.10 -6.20 23.41
C SER A 321 11.21 -5.04 23.85
N TYR A 322 10.57 -5.14 25.02
CA TYR A 322 9.73 -4.11 25.59
C TYR A 322 10.29 -3.59 26.91
N TYR A 323 10.02 -2.32 27.17
CA TYR A 323 10.43 -1.63 28.39
C TYR A 323 9.31 -0.69 28.85
N ASN A 324 9.35 -0.38 30.13
CA ASN A 324 8.36 0.46 30.79
C ASN A 324 8.93 1.87 30.94
N VAL A 325 8.14 2.88 30.57
CA VAL A 325 8.48 4.30 30.70
C VAL A 325 7.33 5.01 31.37
N ARG A 326 7.64 5.96 32.25
CA ARG A 326 6.64 6.86 32.82
C ARG A 326 5.94 7.67 31.71
N SER A 327 4.62 7.79 31.74
CA SER A 327 3.82 8.48 30.72
C SER A 327 3.36 9.87 31.09
N ASP A 328 3.33 10.21 32.37
CA ASP A 328 2.87 11.51 32.85
C ASP A 328 3.47 11.90 34.21
N SER A 329 3.17 13.12 34.62
CA SER A 329 3.49 13.64 35.96
C SER A 329 2.79 12.89 37.10
N ALA A 330 1.69 12.19 36.83
CA ALA A 330 1.00 11.35 37.83
C ALA A 330 1.70 10.01 38.11
N GLY A 331 2.67 9.63 37.27
CA GLY A 331 3.46 8.40 37.48
C GLY A 331 2.89 7.17 36.79
N HIS A 332 1.93 7.31 35.88
CA HIS A 332 1.46 6.19 35.09
C HIS A 332 2.61 5.62 34.24
N ILE A 333 2.59 4.31 34.02
CA ILE A 333 3.63 3.60 33.29
C ILE A 333 3.03 3.08 31.99
N SER A 334 3.69 3.39 30.89
CA SER A 334 3.37 2.86 29.57
C SER A 334 4.48 1.95 29.07
N ARG A 335 4.10 0.91 28.32
CA ARG A 335 5.00 -0.12 27.83
C ARG A 335 5.24 0.07 26.34
N TYR A 336 6.50 0.18 25.94
CA TYR A 336 6.91 0.44 24.56
C TYR A 336 7.83 -0.64 24.03
N SER A 337 7.82 -0.83 22.71
CA SER A 337 8.81 -1.68 22.06
C SER A 337 10.04 -0.87 21.69
N TYR A 338 11.23 -1.47 21.80
CA TYR A 338 12.43 -0.87 21.20
C TYR A 338 12.30 -0.74 19.67
N TYR A 339 11.43 -1.51 19.01
CA TYR A 339 11.29 -1.49 17.56
C TYR A 339 10.19 -0.55 17.04
N ASP A 340 9.57 0.25 17.92
CA ASP A 340 8.58 1.24 17.50
C ASP A 340 9.18 2.27 16.52
N GLY A 341 8.37 2.71 15.56
CA GLY A 341 8.80 3.67 14.52
C GLY A 341 9.59 3.07 13.35
N ASN A 342 9.72 1.74 13.28
CA ASN A 342 10.18 1.05 12.07
C ASN A 342 9.02 0.80 11.08
N LEU A 343 9.33 0.39 9.85
CA LEU A 343 8.30 0.04 8.85
C LEU A 343 7.50 -1.21 9.23
N ASN A 344 8.17 -2.20 9.81
CA ASN A 344 7.51 -3.39 10.31
C ASN A 344 7.13 -3.17 11.78
N ALA A 345 5.90 -3.54 12.13
CA ALA A 345 5.42 -3.45 13.50
C ALA A 345 6.08 -4.51 14.38
N ALA A 346 6.53 -4.09 15.57
CA ALA A 346 7.10 -4.98 16.56
C ALA A 346 6.18 -6.17 16.85
N PHE A 347 6.76 -7.35 17.05
CA PHE A 347 6.00 -8.48 17.59
C PHE A 347 5.48 -8.15 18.99
N GLY A 348 4.27 -8.59 19.31
CA GLY A 348 3.72 -8.46 20.66
C GLY A 348 4.55 -9.22 21.70
N ASP A 349 4.50 -8.75 22.94
CA ASP A 349 5.12 -9.38 24.11
C ASP A 349 4.14 -10.28 24.89
N GLY A 350 3.04 -10.67 24.28
CA GLY A 350 2.09 -11.61 24.84
C GLY A 350 2.52 -13.07 24.66
N ARG A 351 2.15 -13.91 25.62
CA ARG A 351 2.02 -15.35 25.41
C ARG A 351 0.56 -15.63 25.08
N PHE A 352 0.32 -16.52 24.11
CA PHE A 352 -1.03 -16.97 23.77
C PHE A 352 -1.13 -18.48 23.83
N GLY A 353 -2.24 -18.98 24.36
CA GLY A 353 -2.69 -20.36 24.26
C GLY A 353 -4.18 -20.35 23.99
N GLY A 354 -4.60 -21.02 22.92
CA GLY A 354 -6.00 -21.08 22.51
C GLY A 354 -6.38 -22.49 22.09
N LEU A 355 -7.65 -22.83 22.33
CA LEU A 355 -8.31 -24.01 21.81
C LEU A 355 -9.55 -23.55 21.07
N ASP A 356 -9.64 -23.94 19.81
CA ASP A 356 -10.81 -23.70 18.98
C ASP A 356 -11.48 -25.04 18.67
N PHE A 357 -12.80 -25.07 18.76
CA PHE A 357 -13.62 -26.20 18.37
C PHE A 357 -14.68 -25.73 17.38
N ASN A 358 -14.77 -26.41 16.25
CA ASN A 358 -15.74 -26.14 15.20
C ASN A 358 -16.42 -27.44 14.78
N ILE A 359 -17.72 -27.38 14.50
CA ILE A 359 -18.46 -28.47 13.88
C ILE A 359 -19.12 -27.92 12.63
N ASP A 360 -18.76 -28.48 11.48
CA ASP A 360 -19.45 -28.22 10.23
C ASP A 360 -20.41 -29.38 9.93
N ASN A 361 -21.66 -29.03 9.57
CA ASN A 361 -22.72 -29.99 9.29
C ASN A 361 -23.17 -29.85 7.84
N ASN A 362 -23.04 -30.91 7.07
CA ASN A 362 -23.45 -30.98 5.67
C ASN A 362 -24.57 -32.01 5.52
N LEU A 363 -25.78 -31.55 5.19
CA LEU A 363 -26.96 -32.38 4.99
C LEU A 363 -27.26 -32.47 3.49
N GLN A 364 -27.28 -33.70 2.97
CA GLN A 364 -27.61 -33.99 1.58
C GLN A 364 -28.82 -34.92 1.56
N ALA A 365 -29.81 -34.62 0.73
CA ALA A 365 -31.02 -35.44 0.62
C ALA A 365 -31.17 -35.93 -0.82
N LYS A 366 -31.30 -37.24 -0.99
CA LYS A 366 -31.64 -37.84 -2.28
C LYS A 366 -33.16 -37.90 -2.39
N VAL A 367 -33.74 -37.12 -3.28
CA VAL A 367 -35.20 -36.97 -3.42
C VAL A 367 -35.71 -37.81 -4.60
N ARG A 368 -36.91 -38.37 -4.47
CA ARG A 368 -37.56 -39.15 -5.53
C ARG A 368 -38.00 -38.22 -6.65
N ASN A 369 -37.71 -38.60 -7.90
CA ASN A 369 -38.20 -37.85 -9.05
C ASN A 369 -39.70 -38.13 -9.23
N ARG A 370 -40.54 -37.08 -9.19
CA ARG A 370 -42.00 -37.19 -9.32
C ARG A 370 -42.48 -37.39 -10.76
N LYS A 371 -41.61 -37.20 -11.77
CA LYS A 371 -41.98 -37.21 -13.20
C LYS A 371 -41.53 -38.45 -13.98
N ASP A 372 -40.91 -39.43 -13.34
CA ASP A 372 -40.27 -40.53 -14.06
C ASP A 372 -40.59 -41.88 -13.38
N THR A 373 -41.38 -42.71 -14.05
CA THR A 373 -41.75 -44.07 -13.64
C THR A 373 -40.77 -45.13 -14.14
N GLY A 374 -39.60 -44.72 -14.66
CA GLY A 374 -38.52 -45.62 -15.06
C GLY A 374 -37.52 -45.97 -13.94
N VAL A 375 -36.83 -47.10 -14.11
CA VAL A 375 -35.87 -47.73 -13.16
C VAL A 375 -34.70 -46.82 -12.73
N ASN A 376 -34.48 -45.68 -13.39
CA ASN A 376 -33.40 -44.73 -13.11
C ASN A 376 -33.86 -43.32 -12.65
N ALA A 377 -35.04 -43.22 -12.05
CA ALA A 377 -35.63 -41.96 -11.60
C ALA A 377 -35.02 -41.43 -10.27
N VAL A 378 -33.76 -40.96 -10.27
CA VAL A 378 -33.23 -40.22 -9.11
C VAL A 378 -32.44 -38.97 -9.47
N LYS A 379 -32.88 -37.82 -8.95
CA LYS A 379 -32.08 -36.59 -8.91
C LYS A 379 -31.23 -36.58 -7.63
N LYS A 380 -29.95 -36.22 -7.78
CA LYS A 380 -29.01 -36.04 -6.66
C LYS A 380 -29.38 -34.81 -5.84
#